data_AF-A0A8K1FGS2-F1
#
_entry.id   AF-A0A8K1FGS2-F1
#
_cell.length_a   1.000
_cell.length_b   1.000
_cell.length_c   1.000
_cell.angle_alpha   90.00
_cell.angle_beta   90.00
_cell.angle_gamma   90.00
#
_symmetry.space_group_name_H-M   'P 1'
#
loop_
_entity.id
_entity.type
_entity.pdbx_description
1 polymer ?
#
loop_
_entity_poly.entity_id
_entity_poly.type
_entity_poly.pdbx_seq_one_letter_code
_entity_poly.pdbx_strand_id
1 'polypeptide(L)'
;MIYWHRRFILAYENMLRSLEPRFACITIPYWDYFADFAKKMNNLCSTFEGCSTFLSEFGGSTAPVANISLNNIWVNGTCNNSSMISRYCQQMTPGGPQTCTCVPRGEWAVKGFPAGYGYGTLAKILSGSYGFAWFSQNVHYSFHNPIHNTANGSMATLATSADPIFYSHHSTTDLVHQLFYDCQVGRPMTENEKKTSGYAFQPYGLTTSDISPTALSNITQDWQGQSLPKIMAEDHPLLSPFFSPLPNQYWQWVSGTDLGNNSYTYEKDALFAILQNNGISCPQNRARRLAVTRIPPTGDMRTRSVIKAFNLFSTVFNDALAVEQNRFAAFEQVELMECAYYHYMFGSVDDLSDNFKRNFGLPDTAHTTCWQRINELRMGVKRIIVSNWLYTFMQHLQ
;
A
#
# COMPACT_ATOMS: atom_id res chain seq x y z
N MET A 1 8.29 3.60 -9.06
CA MET A 1 7.71 3.83 -7.72
C MET A 1 8.32 2.91 -6.66
N ILE A 2 8.12 1.58 -6.71
CA ILE A 2 8.44 0.66 -5.60
C ILE A 2 9.90 0.74 -5.14
N TYR A 3 10.87 0.61 -6.04
CA TYR A 3 12.30 0.58 -5.66
C TYR A 3 12.82 1.92 -5.17
N TRP A 4 12.30 3.01 -5.73
CA TRP A 4 12.58 4.36 -5.24
C TRP A 4 12.11 4.52 -3.79
N HIS A 5 10.90 4.07 -3.47
CA HIS A 5 10.35 4.15 -2.11
C HIS A 5 11.05 3.21 -1.14
N ARG A 6 11.41 1.99 -1.57
CA ARG A 6 12.24 1.07 -0.78
C ARG A 6 13.54 1.74 -0.33
N ARG A 7 14.25 2.38 -1.27
CA ARG A 7 15.47 3.14 -0.96
C ARG A 7 15.19 4.31 -0.02
N PHE A 8 14.12 5.07 -0.28
CA PHE A 8 13.75 6.23 0.52
C PHE A 8 13.45 5.87 1.98
N ILE A 9 12.66 4.83 2.21
CA ILE A 9 12.30 4.37 3.56
C ILE A 9 13.53 3.86 4.31
N LEU A 10 14.41 3.10 3.63
CA LEU A 10 15.62 2.59 4.28
C LEU A 10 16.60 3.70 4.66
N ALA A 11 16.74 4.73 3.81
CA ALA A 11 17.51 5.92 4.16
C ALA A 11 16.89 6.66 5.36
N TYR A 12 15.57 6.81 5.40
CA TYR A 12 14.86 7.42 6.53
C TYR A 12 15.00 6.59 7.82
N GLU A 13 14.92 5.27 7.74
CA GLU A 13 15.15 4.37 8.85
C GLU A 13 16.58 4.48 9.40
N ASN A 14 17.59 4.55 8.52
CA ASN A 14 18.98 4.79 8.91
C ASN A 14 19.16 6.15 9.59
N MET A 15 18.43 7.17 9.13
CA MET A 15 18.39 8.47 9.81
C MET A 15 17.83 8.33 11.21
N LEU A 16 16.68 7.66 11.38
CA LEU A 16 16.07 7.43 12.70
C LEU A 16 17.00 6.69 13.66
N ARG A 17 17.69 5.64 13.17
CA ARG A 17 18.67 4.87 13.93
C ARG A 17 19.86 5.69 14.40
N SER A 18 20.21 6.75 13.68
CA SER A 18 21.35 7.60 14.02
C SER A 18 21.05 8.69 15.05
N LEU A 19 19.78 8.95 15.35
CA LEU A 19 19.37 10.02 16.27
C LEU A 19 19.93 9.84 17.68
N GLU A 20 19.81 8.64 18.25
CA GLU A 20 20.30 8.31 19.60
C GLU A 20 20.51 6.78 19.73
N PRO A 21 21.37 6.30 20.65
CA PRO A 21 21.61 4.87 20.84
C PRO A 21 20.36 4.02 21.08
N ARG A 22 19.34 4.58 21.74
CA ARG A 22 18.05 3.88 21.97
C ARG A 22 17.26 3.61 20.68
N PHE A 23 17.57 4.31 19.59
CA PHE A 23 16.91 4.15 18.29
C PHE A 23 17.70 3.26 17.34
N ALA A 24 18.90 2.80 17.70
CA ALA A 24 19.79 2.03 16.84
C ALA A 24 19.15 0.76 16.23
N CYS A 25 18.13 0.22 16.90
CA CYS A 25 17.40 -0.97 16.46
C CYS A 25 15.98 -0.68 15.93
N ILE A 26 15.62 0.59 15.70
CA ILE A 26 14.31 0.92 15.11
C ILE A 26 14.17 0.23 13.74
N THR A 27 12.99 -0.32 13.51
CA THR A 27 12.48 -0.66 12.18
C THR A 27 11.18 0.09 11.95
N ILE A 28 10.98 0.59 10.74
CA ILE A 28 9.72 1.26 10.39
C ILE A 28 8.65 0.18 10.19
N PRO A 29 7.60 0.14 11.03
CA PRO A 29 6.56 -0.87 10.89
C PRO A 29 5.73 -0.59 9.64
N TYR A 30 5.30 -1.65 8.96
CA TYR A 30 4.26 -1.54 7.94
C TYR A 30 2.89 -1.30 8.61
N TRP A 31 2.01 -0.61 7.90
CA TRP A 31 0.62 -0.46 8.30
C TRP A 31 -0.24 -1.54 7.64
N ASP A 32 -0.74 -2.50 8.42
CA ASP A 32 -1.65 -3.51 7.92
C ASP A 32 -3.09 -3.02 7.78
N TYR A 33 -3.34 -2.26 6.72
CA TYR A 33 -4.69 -1.84 6.34
C TYR A 33 -5.57 -3.01 5.83
N PHE A 34 -5.03 -4.20 5.54
CA PHE A 34 -5.83 -5.37 5.18
C PHE A 34 -6.53 -5.95 6.43
N ALA A 35 -5.81 -6.00 7.56
CA ALA A 35 -6.42 -6.35 8.84
C ALA A 35 -7.42 -5.29 9.33
N ASP A 36 -7.16 -4.00 9.07
CA ASP A 36 -8.11 -2.93 9.36
C ASP A 36 -9.39 -3.05 8.50
N PHE A 37 -9.25 -3.39 7.21
CA PHE A 37 -10.38 -3.69 6.35
C PHE A 37 -11.16 -4.94 6.82
N ALA A 38 -10.47 -5.97 7.32
CA ALA A 38 -11.15 -7.13 7.91
C ALA A 38 -12.04 -6.71 9.09
N LYS A 39 -11.59 -5.79 9.96
CA LYS A 39 -12.44 -5.24 11.03
C LYS A 39 -13.67 -4.49 10.47
N LYS A 40 -13.48 -3.69 9.41
CA LYS A 40 -14.59 -3.00 8.71
C LYS A 40 -15.63 -3.99 8.19
N MET A 41 -15.19 -5.05 7.51
CA MET A 41 -16.08 -6.07 6.94
C MET A 41 -16.85 -6.86 8.02
N ASN A 42 -16.29 -6.98 9.23
CA ASN A 42 -16.94 -7.58 10.39
C ASN A 42 -17.82 -6.59 11.19
N ASN A 43 -18.06 -5.38 10.67
CA ASN A 43 -18.85 -4.32 11.31
C ASN A 43 -18.33 -3.92 12.71
N LEU A 44 -17.02 -4.03 12.93
CA LEU A 44 -16.37 -3.68 14.21
C LEU A 44 -15.93 -2.22 14.25
N CYS A 45 -15.93 -1.55 13.10
CA CYS A 45 -15.57 -0.16 12.91
C CYS A 45 -16.23 0.36 11.63
N SER A 46 -16.44 1.67 11.54
CA SER A 46 -17.12 2.30 10.40
C SER A 46 -16.23 3.24 9.59
N THR A 47 -15.30 3.94 10.25
CA THR A 47 -14.51 5.03 9.67
C THR A 47 -13.05 4.63 9.49
N PHE A 48 -12.34 5.36 8.64
CA PHE A 48 -10.95 5.10 8.29
C PHE A 48 -10.06 5.13 9.55
N GLU A 49 -10.20 6.17 10.38
CA GLU A 49 -9.53 6.27 11.67
C GLU A 49 -10.06 5.24 12.68
N GLY A 50 -11.38 5.07 12.78
CA GLY A 50 -11.98 4.15 13.75
C GLY A 50 -11.63 2.68 13.50
N CYS A 51 -11.25 2.33 12.28
CA CYS A 51 -10.78 1.00 11.94
C CYS A 51 -9.30 0.79 12.23
N SER A 52 -8.51 1.83 12.49
CA SER A 52 -7.05 1.72 12.62
C SER A 52 -6.52 2.42 13.87
N THR A 53 -6.11 1.63 14.87
CA THR A 53 -5.45 2.19 16.07
C THR A 53 -4.18 2.95 15.68
N PHE A 54 -3.46 2.48 14.67
CA PHE A 54 -2.30 3.15 14.09
C PHE A 54 -2.62 4.60 13.67
N LEU A 55 -3.71 4.84 12.93
CA LEU A 55 -4.07 6.21 12.51
C LEU A 55 -4.38 7.12 13.70
N SER A 56 -5.07 6.60 14.72
CA SER A 56 -5.37 7.36 15.93
C SER A 56 -4.12 7.69 16.76
N GLU A 57 -3.20 6.73 16.91
CA GLU A 57 -1.93 6.91 17.64
C GLU A 57 -0.98 7.84 16.90
N PHE A 58 -1.04 7.86 15.56
CA PHE A 58 -0.30 8.81 14.72
C PHE A 58 -0.91 10.21 14.67
N GLY A 59 -1.79 10.55 15.63
CA GLY A 59 -2.32 11.89 15.84
C GLY A 59 -3.72 12.15 15.29
N GLY A 60 -4.33 11.15 14.65
CA GLY A 60 -5.70 11.21 14.12
C GLY A 60 -5.96 12.35 13.13
N SER A 61 -7.24 12.66 12.95
CA SER A 61 -7.71 13.67 11.98
C SER A 61 -8.70 14.68 12.55
N THR A 62 -9.13 14.56 13.81
CA THR A 62 -10.13 15.46 14.38
C THR A 62 -9.50 16.80 14.76
N ALA A 63 -9.66 17.82 13.91
CA ALA A 63 -9.18 19.17 14.13
C ALA A 63 -9.87 20.18 13.18
N PRO A 64 -9.76 21.51 13.43
CA PRO A 64 -10.19 22.51 12.46
C PRO A 64 -9.49 22.37 11.11
N VAL A 65 -10.21 22.70 10.03
CA VAL A 65 -9.65 22.74 8.69
C VAL A 65 -8.70 23.94 8.55
N ALA A 66 -7.55 23.71 7.94
CA ALA A 66 -6.58 24.72 7.58
C ALA A 66 -6.07 24.53 6.14
N ASN A 67 -5.49 25.59 5.59
CA ASN A 67 -4.76 25.55 4.32
C ASN A 67 -3.30 25.90 4.57
N ILE A 68 -2.42 24.92 4.47
CA ILE A 68 -1.00 25.04 4.85
C ILE A 68 -0.13 24.82 3.61
N SER A 69 0.91 25.65 3.44
CA SER A 69 1.92 25.42 2.42
C SER A 69 2.98 24.44 2.92
N LEU A 70 3.07 23.28 2.28
CA LEU A 70 4.12 22.27 2.48
C LEU A 70 4.91 22.14 1.18
N ASN A 71 6.20 22.48 1.20
CA ASN A 71 7.08 22.43 0.04
C ASN A 71 6.56 23.23 -1.18
N ASN A 72 6.03 24.43 -0.92
CA ASN A 72 5.35 25.29 -1.90
C ASN A 72 4.08 24.67 -2.52
N ILE A 73 3.53 23.61 -1.90
CA ILE A 73 2.26 22.99 -2.27
C ILE A 73 1.23 23.37 -1.22
N TRP A 74 0.13 23.99 -1.65
CA TRP A 74 -0.99 24.29 -0.77
C TRP A 74 -1.79 23.03 -0.47
N VAL A 75 -1.94 22.71 0.80
CA VAL A 75 -2.59 21.51 1.29
C VAL A 75 -3.76 21.91 2.18
N ASN A 76 -4.96 21.50 1.77
CA ASN A 76 -6.18 21.68 2.55
C ASN A 76 -6.49 20.41 3.36
N GLY A 77 -6.83 20.56 4.63
CA GLY A 77 -7.22 19.45 5.49
C GLY A 77 -7.35 19.85 6.95
N THR A 78 -7.70 18.90 7.80
CA THR A 78 -7.72 19.07 9.25
C THR A 78 -6.30 19.17 9.79
N CYS A 79 -6.09 20.13 10.70
CA CYS A 79 -4.78 20.54 11.17
C CYS A 79 -4.73 20.48 12.69
N ASN A 80 -4.17 19.40 13.24
CA ASN A 80 -4.09 19.19 14.68
C ASN A 80 -2.91 19.95 15.30
N ASN A 81 -3.16 20.80 16.29
CA ASN A 81 -2.15 21.60 16.99
C ASN A 81 -1.63 20.98 18.30
N SER A 82 -2.09 19.79 18.69
CA SER A 82 -1.74 19.13 19.97
C SER A 82 -1.17 17.71 19.85
N SER A 83 -0.98 17.18 18.64
CA SER A 83 -0.45 15.83 18.42
C SER A 83 0.94 15.84 17.77
N MET A 84 1.51 14.66 17.51
CA MET A 84 2.83 14.52 16.87
C MET A 84 2.94 15.17 15.48
N ILE A 85 1.80 15.46 14.84
CA ILE A 85 1.74 16.14 13.54
C ILE A 85 1.59 17.67 13.65
N SER A 86 1.63 18.25 14.86
CA SER A 86 1.41 19.68 15.09
C SER A 86 2.61 20.57 14.78
N ARG A 87 3.81 19.99 14.64
CA ARG A 87 5.08 20.70 14.51
C ARG A 87 5.98 20.09 13.43
N TYR A 88 5.42 19.88 12.25
CA TYR A 88 6.22 19.56 11.07
C TYR A 88 7.02 20.80 10.66
N CYS A 89 8.34 20.67 10.70
CA CYS A 89 9.28 21.73 10.34
C CYS A 89 9.92 21.38 9.01
N GLN A 90 9.71 22.19 7.99
CA GLN A 90 10.39 22.03 6.72
C GLN A 90 11.61 22.94 6.65
N GLN A 91 12.74 22.37 6.25
CA GLN A 91 13.95 23.13 5.96
C GLN A 91 14.07 23.40 4.47
N MET A 92 13.71 24.60 4.04
CA MET A 92 13.86 25.07 2.66
C MET A 92 15.25 25.66 2.37
N THR A 93 16.01 25.97 3.42
CA THR A 93 17.36 26.54 3.34
C THR A 93 18.22 25.93 4.45
N PRO A 94 19.37 25.30 4.13
CA PRO A 94 20.30 24.78 5.13
C PRO A 94 20.74 25.89 6.08
N GLY A 95 20.60 25.67 7.39
CA GLY A 95 20.88 26.68 8.43
C GLY A 95 19.90 27.86 8.52
N GLY A 96 18.86 27.92 7.68
CA GLY A 96 17.85 28.99 7.71
C GLY A 96 16.78 28.82 8.81
N PRO A 97 15.97 29.86 9.08
CA PRO A 97 14.88 29.79 10.04
C PRO A 97 13.87 28.71 9.65
N GLN A 98 13.48 27.88 10.62
CA GLN A 98 12.49 26.82 10.43
C GLN A 98 11.12 27.33 10.85
N THR A 99 10.17 27.36 9.91
CA THR A 99 8.75 27.54 10.24
C THR A 99 8.13 26.17 10.40
N CYS A 100 7.58 25.90 11.57
CA CYS A 100 6.89 24.66 11.85
C CYS A 100 5.38 24.87 11.80
N THR A 101 4.68 23.92 11.20
CA THR A 101 3.23 23.94 11.03
C THR A 101 2.66 22.56 11.33
N CYS A 102 1.35 22.46 11.48
CA CYS A 102 0.70 21.16 11.44
C CYS A 102 0.82 20.52 10.03
N VAL A 103 0.62 19.21 9.95
CA VAL A 103 0.41 18.48 8.69
C VAL A 103 -1.09 18.34 8.44
N PRO A 104 -1.67 18.92 7.36
CA PRO A 104 -3.09 18.77 7.07
C PRO A 104 -3.44 17.35 6.63
N ARG A 105 -4.56 16.82 7.14
CA ARG A 105 -5.07 15.47 6.82
C ARG A 105 -6.51 15.52 6.32
N GLY A 106 -6.98 14.46 5.68
CA GLY A 106 -8.41 14.25 5.45
C GLY A 106 -9.18 14.01 6.74
N GLU A 107 -10.51 14.13 6.71
CA GLU A 107 -11.39 13.89 7.85
C GLU A 107 -11.61 12.38 8.12
N TRP A 108 -10.55 11.68 8.52
CA TRP A 108 -10.52 10.21 8.72
C TRP A 108 -11.53 9.72 9.75
N ALA A 109 -11.88 10.56 10.73
CA ALA A 109 -12.84 10.25 11.79
C ALA A 109 -14.27 10.06 11.28
N VAL A 110 -14.60 10.58 10.09
CA VAL A 110 -15.93 10.46 9.45
C VAL A 110 -15.88 9.80 8.07
N LYS A 111 -14.72 9.77 7.41
CA LYS A 111 -14.52 9.08 6.14
C LYS A 111 -14.59 7.57 6.32
N GLY A 112 -15.33 6.86 5.47
CA GLY A 112 -15.35 5.39 5.46
C GLY A 112 -14.01 4.79 5.04
N PHE A 113 -13.69 3.59 5.54
CA PHE A 113 -12.51 2.84 5.09
C PHE A 113 -12.67 2.41 3.62
N PRO A 114 -11.67 2.58 2.73
CA PRO A 114 -11.82 2.28 1.31
C PRO A 114 -12.01 0.79 1.03
N ALA A 115 -12.70 0.45 -0.07
CA ALA A 115 -12.92 -0.93 -0.49
C ALA A 115 -11.67 -1.53 -1.18
N GLY A 116 -11.64 -2.86 -1.36
CA GLY A 116 -10.63 -3.54 -2.19
C GLY A 116 -9.42 -4.11 -1.45
N TYR A 117 -9.52 -4.27 -0.13
CA TYR A 117 -8.46 -4.80 0.72
C TYR A 117 -8.80 -6.20 1.26
N GLY A 118 -9.64 -6.94 0.53
CA GLY A 118 -9.94 -8.33 0.83
C GLY A 118 -8.82 -9.27 0.36
N TYR A 119 -8.94 -10.54 0.73
CA TYR A 119 -7.97 -11.57 0.32
C TYR A 119 -8.03 -11.81 -1.18
N GLY A 120 -9.19 -11.64 -1.84
CA GLY A 120 -9.35 -11.82 -3.28
C GLY A 120 -8.42 -10.93 -4.08
N THR A 121 -8.46 -9.62 -3.82
CA THR A 121 -7.60 -8.64 -4.49
C THR A 121 -6.12 -8.91 -4.22
N LEU A 122 -5.71 -9.08 -2.95
CA LEU A 122 -4.30 -9.27 -2.61
C LEU A 122 -3.75 -10.58 -3.20
N ALA A 123 -4.50 -11.67 -3.13
CA ALA A 123 -4.11 -12.96 -3.68
C ALA A 123 -3.97 -12.90 -5.22
N LYS A 124 -4.90 -12.22 -5.91
CA LYS A 124 -4.83 -11.99 -7.36
C LYS A 124 -3.52 -11.30 -7.75
N ILE A 125 -3.17 -10.24 -7.04
CA ILE A 125 -1.98 -9.42 -7.33
C ILE A 125 -0.69 -10.22 -7.10
N LEU A 126 -0.61 -10.98 -6.00
CA LEU A 126 0.59 -11.75 -5.65
C LEU A 126 0.79 -12.97 -6.56
N SER A 127 -0.29 -13.68 -6.90
CA SER A 127 -0.23 -14.94 -7.64
C SER A 127 -0.24 -14.79 -9.16
N GLY A 128 -0.56 -13.61 -9.69
CA GLY A 128 -0.57 -13.34 -11.13
C GLY A 128 0.82 -13.40 -11.77
N SER A 129 1.01 -14.28 -12.75
CA SER A 129 2.29 -14.47 -13.47
C SER A 129 2.44 -13.55 -14.68
N TYR A 130 2.16 -12.25 -14.50
CA TYR A 130 2.16 -11.25 -15.58
C TYR A 130 3.38 -10.31 -15.54
N GLY A 131 4.35 -10.60 -14.67
CA GLY A 131 5.57 -9.80 -14.53
C GLY A 131 5.41 -8.56 -13.65
N PHE A 132 6.53 -7.87 -13.43
CA PHE A 132 6.68 -6.75 -12.50
C PHE A 132 5.86 -5.51 -12.89
N ALA A 133 5.70 -5.23 -14.18
CA ALA A 133 4.93 -4.06 -14.63
C ALA A 133 3.44 -4.21 -14.28
N TRP A 134 2.86 -5.39 -14.57
CA TRP A 134 1.48 -5.71 -14.20
C TRP A 134 1.30 -5.70 -12.68
N PHE A 135 2.22 -6.30 -11.93
CA PHE A 135 2.21 -6.27 -10.47
C PHE A 135 2.22 -4.83 -9.93
N SER A 136 3.18 -4.02 -10.39
CA SER A 136 3.34 -2.61 -9.96
C SER A 136 2.09 -1.78 -10.26
N GLN A 137 1.48 -1.99 -11.44
CA GLN A 137 0.24 -1.31 -11.81
C GLN A 137 -0.92 -1.69 -10.89
N ASN A 138 -1.08 -2.98 -10.60
CA ASN A 138 -2.18 -3.42 -9.74
C ASN A 138 -1.97 -3.01 -8.27
N VAL A 139 -0.73 -2.94 -7.79
CA VAL A 139 -0.38 -2.35 -6.49
C VAL A 139 -0.84 -0.89 -6.42
N HIS A 140 -0.55 -0.08 -7.44
CA HIS A 140 -0.99 1.32 -7.50
C HIS A 140 -2.50 1.48 -7.39
N TYR A 141 -3.25 0.80 -8.26
CA TYR A 141 -4.69 1.05 -8.39
C TYR A 141 -5.55 0.29 -7.37
N SER A 142 -5.03 -0.79 -6.78
CA SER A 142 -5.83 -1.61 -5.86
C SER A 142 -5.71 -1.17 -4.40
N PHE A 143 -4.55 -0.68 -3.96
CA PHE A 143 -4.38 -0.31 -2.55
C PHE A 143 -3.51 0.92 -2.29
N HIS A 144 -2.47 1.19 -3.09
CA HIS A 144 -1.58 2.33 -2.86
C HIS A 144 -2.28 3.67 -3.06
N ASN A 145 -2.78 3.94 -4.27
CA ASN A 145 -3.49 5.19 -4.58
C ASN A 145 -4.78 5.34 -3.77
N PRO A 146 -5.60 4.29 -3.55
CA PRO A 146 -6.78 4.41 -2.72
C PRO A 146 -6.49 4.79 -1.25
N ILE A 147 -5.39 4.33 -0.63
CA ILE A 147 -5.00 4.78 0.72
C ILE A 147 -4.60 6.26 0.70
N HIS A 148 -3.71 6.68 -0.22
CA HIS A 148 -3.32 8.09 -0.34
C HIS A 148 -4.55 9.01 -0.57
N ASN A 149 -5.44 8.62 -1.48
CA ASN A 149 -6.66 9.35 -1.80
C ASN A 149 -7.63 9.44 -0.60
N THR A 150 -7.80 8.34 0.15
CA THR A 150 -8.65 8.33 1.36
C THR A 150 -8.04 9.17 2.47
N ALA A 151 -6.73 9.07 2.67
CA ALA A 151 -6.01 9.84 3.66
C ALA A 151 -6.09 11.35 3.36
N ASN A 152 -6.14 11.74 2.08
CA ASN A 152 -6.29 13.13 1.64
C ASN A 152 -5.27 14.08 2.33
N GLY A 153 -5.49 15.40 2.31
CA GLY A 153 -4.55 16.34 2.89
C GLY A 153 -3.17 16.20 2.25
N SER A 154 -2.11 16.15 3.05
CA SER A 154 -0.73 15.98 2.55
C SER A 154 -0.58 14.68 1.76
N MET A 155 -1.21 13.59 2.20
CA MET A 155 -1.16 12.28 1.56
C MET A 155 -1.73 12.28 0.13
N ALA A 156 -2.59 13.23 -0.21
CA ALA A 156 -3.10 13.40 -1.58
C ALA A 156 -2.30 14.40 -2.43
N THR A 157 -1.05 14.71 -2.05
CA THR A 157 -0.18 15.66 -2.77
C THR A 157 1.25 15.15 -2.91
N LEU A 158 2.10 15.87 -3.65
CA LEU A 158 3.55 15.59 -3.71
C LEU A 158 4.30 15.93 -2.41
N ALA A 159 3.63 16.52 -1.41
CA ALA A 159 4.15 16.72 -0.05
C ALA A 159 3.75 15.57 0.91
N THR A 160 3.33 14.41 0.38
CA THR A 160 2.84 13.25 1.14
C THR A 160 3.79 12.77 2.23
N SER A 161 5.11 12.83 2.02
CA SER A 161 6.12 12.43 3.00
C SER A 161 6.19 13.33 4.25
N ALA A 162 5.49 14.46 4.27
CA ALA A 162 5.33 15.26 5.47
C ALA A 162 4.47 14.56 6.54
N ASP A 163 3.57 13.65 6.13
CA ASP A 163 2.78 12.86 7.07
C ASP A 163 3.55 11.62 7.52
N PRO A 164 3.74 11.39 8.83
CA PRO A 164 4.45 10.21 9.31
C PRO A 164 3.80 8.88 8.90
N ILE A 165 2.50 8.83 8.56
CA ILE A 165 1.89 7.58 8.08
C ILE A 165 2.41 7.15 6.70
N PHE A 166 3.01 8.06 5.93
CA PHE A 166 3.61 7.79 4.62
C PHE A 166 4.60 6.63 4.70
N TYR A 167 5.46 6.64 5.71
CA TYR A 167 6.54 5.65 5.83
C TYR A 167 5.96 4.25 6.07
N SER A 168 5.01 4.10 6.97
CA SER A 168 4.33 2.81 7.21
C SER A 168 3.47 2.35 6.03
N HIS A 169 2.81 3.28 5.33
CA HIS A 169 2.06 2.97 4.11
C HIS A 169 2.97 2.39 3.01
N HIS A 170 4.12 3.03 2.80
CA HIS A 170 5.10 2.56 1.81
C HIS A 170 5.87 1.32 2.28
N SER A 171 6.04 1.10 3.60
CA SER A 171 6.52 -0.18 4.13
C SER A 171 5.53 -1.32 3.85
N THR A 172 4.21 -1.08 3.86
CA THR A 172 3.24 -2.09 3.43
C THR A 172 3.35 -2.40 1.94
N THR A 173 3.51 -1.37 1.12
CA THR A 173 3.76 -1.54 -0.33
C THR A 173 5.03 -2.36 -0.57
N ASP A 174 6.07 -2.08 0.20
CA ASP A 174 7.34 -2.77 0.14
C ASP A 174 7.26 -4.24 0.59
N LEU A 175 6.50 -4.52 1.67
CA LEU A 175 6.18 -5.87 2.11
C LEU A 175 5.42 -6.64 1.03
N VAL A 176 4.38 -6.06 0.42
CA VAL A 176 3.64 -6.71 -0.67
C VAL A 176 4.54 -7.02 -1.86
N HIS A 177 5.47 -6.12 -2.19
CA HIS A 177 6.50 -6.39 -3.19
C HIS A 177 7.45 -7.52 -2.77
N GLN A 178 7.90 -7.57 -1.51
CA GLN A 178 8.72 -8.66 -1.02
C GLN A 178 7.99 -10.00 -1.13
N LEU A 179 6.69 -10.05 -0.82
CA LEU A 179 5.86 -11.25 -0.98
C LEU A 179 5.74 -11.68 -2.44
N PHE A 180 5.61 -10.73 -3.38
CA PHE A 180 5.63 -11.03 -4.81
C PHE A 180 6.99 -11.61 -5.24
N TYR A 181 8.10 -11.01 -4.81
CA TYR A 181 9.45 -11.51 -5.10
C TYR A 181 9.68 -12.92 -4.54
N ASP A 182 9.45 -13.10 -3.23
CA ASP A 182 9.59 -14.38 -2.52
C ASP A 182 8.78 -15.48 -3.19
N CYS A 183 7.70 -15.10 -3.84
CA CYS A 183 6.80 -16.03 -4.45
C CYS A 183 7.13 -16.35 -5.92
N GLN A 184 7.25 -15.33 -6.76
CA GLN A 184 7.45 -15.49 -8.21
C GLN A 184 8.88 -15.94 -8.52
N VAL A 185 9.84 -15.52 -7.69
CA VAL A 185 11.26 -15.84 -7.84
C VAL A 185 11.69 -16.92 -6.85
N GLY A 186 11.38 -16.75 -5.56
CA GLY A 186 11.59 -17.77 -4.52
C GLY A 186 13.03 -18.20 -4.25
N ARG A 187 14.01 -17.48 -4.82
CA ARG A 187 15.44 -17.70 -4.61
C ARG A 187 16.24 -16.43 -4.85
N PRO A 188 17.48 -16.35 -4.34
CA PRO A 188 18.41 -15.31 -4.78
C PRO A 188 18.57 -15.30 -6.30
N MET A 189 18.61 -14.09 -6.87
CA MET A 189 18.85 -13.88 -8.31
C MET A 189 20.31 -13.50 -8.53
N THR A 190 20.88 -14.01 -9.61
CA THR A 190 22.16 -13.50 -10.11
C THR A 190 22.03 -12.05 -10.57
N GLU A 191 23.14 -11.33 -10.65
CA GLU A 191 23.16 -9.96 -11.17
C GLU A 191 22.52 -9.85 -12.57
N ASN A 192 22.84 -10.78 -13.47
CA ASN A 192 22.26 -10.79 -14.80
C ASN A 192 20.73 -10.97 -14.76
N GLU A 193 20.23 -11.86 -13.90
CA GLU A 193 18.79 -12.07 -13.73
C GLU A 193 18.10 -10.82 -13.17
N LYS A 194 18.69 -10.14 -12.18
CA LYS A 194 18.14 -8.88 -11.63
C LYS A 194 18.01 -7.79 -12.71
N LYS A 195 18.91 -7.77 -13.68
CA LYS A 195 18.95 -6.79 -14.78
C LYS A 195 18.02 -7.14 -15.95
N THR A 196 17.65 -8.40 -16.13
CA THR A 196 16.99 -8.88 -17.37
C THR A 196 15.64 -9.56 -17.15
N SER A 197 15.34 -10.06 -15.94
CA SER A 197 14.11 -10.79 -15.67
C SER A 197 12.89 -9.87 -15.63
N GLY A 198 11.82 -10.26 -16.31
CA GLY A 198 10.52 -9.58 -16.25
C GLY A 198 9.84 -9.62 -14.88
N TYR A 199 10.29 -10.49 -13.96
CA TYR A 199 9.85 -10.51 -12.57
C TYR A 199 10.72 -9.65 -11.64
N ALA A 200 11.94 -9.31 -12.07
CA ALA A 200 12.84 -8.43 -11.34
C ALA A 200 12.59 -6.96 -11.67
N PHE A 201 12.39 -6.61 -12.94
CA PHE A 201 12.08 -5.24 -13.32
C PHE A 201 11.41 -5.21 -14.68
N GLN A 202 10.37 -4.38 -14.80
CA GLN A 202 9.78 -3.98 -16.07
C GLN A 202 9.37 -2.51 -15.96
N PRO A 203 9.62 -1.70 -16.99
CA PRO A 203 9.22 -0.29 -16.98
C PRO A 203 7.69 -0.19 -16.91
N TYR A 204 7.23 0.74 -16.09
CA TYR A 204 5.82 1.02 -15.91
C TYR A 204 5.64 2.48 -15.46
N GLY A 205 4.84 3.22 -16.23
CA GLY A 205 4.39 4.58 -15.93
C GLY A 205 2.91 4.60 -15.58
N LEU A 206 2.53 5.46 -14.65
CA LEU A 206 1.13 5.76 -14.32
C LEU A 206 0.46 6.60 -15.39
N THR A 207 1.24 7.45 -16.06
CA THR A 207 0.78 8.42 -17.06
C THR A 207 1.56 8.25 -18.37
N THR A 208 1.01 8.75 -19.48
CA THR A 208 1.73 8.79 -20.77
C THR A 208 2.91 9.75 -20.77
N SER A 209 2.97 10.69 -19.82
CA SER A 209 4.09 11.61 -19.63
C SER A 209 5.23 11.01 -18.79
N ASP A 210 5.00 9.88 -18.13
CA ASP A 210 5.99 9.28 -17.25
C ASP A 210 7.13 8.66 -18.07
N ILE A 211 8.34 9.17 -17.87
CA ILE A 211 9.55 8.52 -18.36
C ILE A 211 9.91 7.43 -17.36
N SER A 212 9.55 6.19 -17.70
CA SER A 212 9.87 5.04 -16.86
C SER A 212 11.39 4.81 -16.81
N PRO A 213 11.97 4.57 -15.62
CA PRO A 213 13.37 4.19 -15.51
C PRO A 213 13.61 2.82 -16.17
N THR A 214 14.87 2.53 -16.45
CA THR A 214 15.34 1.18 -16.79
C THR A 214 15.91 0.49 -15.55
N ALA A 215 16.12 -0.83 -15.61
CA ALA A 215 16.79 -1.56 -14.54
C ALA A 215 18.19 -0.99 -14.23
N LEU A 216 18.88 -0.43 -15.22
CA LEU A 216 20.24 0.14 -15.09
C LEU A 216 20.24 1.63 -14.72
N SER A 217 19.07 2.28 -14.70
CA SER A 217 18.98 3.69 -14.32
C SER A 217 19.39 3.88 -12.87
N ASN A 218 20.01 5.02 -12.57
CA ASN A 218 20.19 5.45 -11.19
C ASN A 218 18.84 5.90 -10.62
N ILE A 219 18.59 5.60 -9.35
CA ILE A 219 17.47 6.09 -8.57
C ILE A 219 17.74 7.56 -8.23
N THR A 220 16.90 8.44 -8.75
CA THR A 220 17.02 9.90 -8.56
C THR A 220 16.30 10.34 -7.30
N GLN A 221 17.04 10.70 -6.25
CA GLN A 221 16.49 11.28 -5.02
C GLN A 221 17.15 12.63 -4.79
N ASP A 222 16.51 13.69 -5.28
CA ASP A 222 17.01 15.05 -5.12
C ASP A 222 16.35 15.78 -3.96
N TRP A 223 17.16 16.58 -3.27
CA TRP A 223 16.67 17.67 -2.44
C TRP A 223 16.71 18.95 -3.26
N GLN A 224 15.64 19.75 -3.16
CA GLN A 224 15.59 21.06 -3.80
C GLN A 224 14.99 22.06 -2.82
N GLY A 225 15.86 22.88 -2.23
CA GLY A 225 15.44 24.04 -1.45
C GLY A 225 14.85 25.14 -2.31
N GLN A 226 14.26 26.13 -1.66
CA GLN A 226 13.64 27.26 -2.35
C GLN A 226 14.66 28.00 -3.21
N SER A 227 14.41 28.07 -4.52
CA SER A 227 15.28 28.76 -5.48
C SER A 227 16.73 28.24 -5.53
N LEU A 228 16.97 27.02 -5.06
CA LEU A 228 18.26 26.34 -5.15
C LEU A 228 18.27 25.31 -6.28
N PRO A 229 19.44 25.02 -6.87
CA PRO A 229 19.58 23.91 -7.79
C PRO A 229 19.28 22.60 -7.05
N LYS A 230 18.79 21.61 -7.80
CA LYS A 230 18.63 20.24 -7.32
C LYS A 230 20.00 19.69 -6.91
N ILE A 231 20.06 19.06 -5.75
CA ILE A 231 21.23 18.32 -5.27
C ILE A 231 20.79 16.90 -4.97
N MET A 232 21.56 15.93 -5.46
CA MET A 232 21.32 14.53 -5.16
C MET A 232 21.48 14.30 -3.66
N ALA A 233 20.66 13.45 -3.06
CA ALA A 233 20.69 13.18 -1.63
C ALA A 233 22.06 12.65 -1.17
N GLU A 234 22.75 11.92 -2.04
CA GLU A 234 24.12 11.41 -1.88
C GLU A 234 25.16 12.54 -1.81
N ASP A 235 24.90 13.67 -2.46
CA ASP A 235 25.80 14.83 -2.48
C ASP A 235 25.41 15.87 -1.42
N HIS A 236 24.23 15.75 -0.82
CA HIS A 236 23.73 16.71 0.16
C HIS A 236 24.42 16.54 1.53
N PRO A 237 24.96 17.61 2.15
CA PRO A 237 25.80 17.51 3.35
C PRO A 237 25.12 16.85 4.56
N LEU A 238 23.79 16.98 4.68
CA LEU A 238 23.03 16.36 5.78
C LEU A 238 22.37 15.03 5.42
N LEU A 239 22.20 14.72 4.11
CA LEU A 239 21.48 13.51 3.69
C LEU A 239 22.46 12.42 3.23
N SER A 240 23.63 12.80 2.72
CA SER A 240 24.67 11.90 2.22
C SER A 240 24.97 10.73 3.16
N PRO A 241 25.09 10.91 4.50
CA PRO A 241 25.35 9.78 5.41
C PRO A 241 24.31 8.65 5.34
N PHE A 242 23.07 8.94 4.93
CA PHE A 242 21.98 7.98 4.89
C PHE A 242 21.71 7.40 3.49
N PHE A 243 22.14 8.10 2.43
CA PHE A 243 21.90 7.71 1.05
C PHE A 243 23.14 7.12 0.36
N SER A 244 24.33 7.66 0.61
CA SER A 244 25.59 7.22 -0.02
C SER A 244 25.97 5.76 0.26
N PRO A 245 25.70 5.18 1.45
CA PRO A 245 25.94 3.76 1.71
C PRO A 245 24.97 2.82 0.98
N LEU A 246 23.88 3.33 0.41
CA LEU A 246 22.84 2.53 -0.22
C LEU A 246 23.09 2.35 -1.72
N PRO A 247 22.77 1.18 -2.29
CA PRO A 247 22.83 0.98 -3.74
C PRO A 247 22.01 2.03 -4.51
N ASN A 248 22.47 2.43 -5.70
CA ASN A 248 21.86 3.54 -6.44
C ASN A 248 21.19 3.14 -7.76
N GLN A 249 21.26 1.89 -8.21
CA GLN A 249 20.61 1.45 -9.46
C GLN A 249 19.36 0.60 -9.19
N TYR A 250 18.32 0.74 -10.02
CA TYR A 250 17.05 0.04 -9.84
C TYR A 250 17.19 -1.49 -9.70
N TRP A 251 18.06 -2.14 -10.49
CA TRP A 251 18.27 -3.59 -10.43
C TRP A 251 18.80 -4.09 -9.08
N GLN A 252 19.40 -3.22 -8.25
CA GLN A 252 19.95 -3.60 -6.96
C GLN A 252 18.86 -3.73 -5.88
N TRP A 253 17.64 -3.22 -6.12
CA TRP A 253 16.57 -3.11 -5.12
C TRP A 253 15.45 -4.15 -5.27
N VAL A 254 15.68 -5.18 -6.09
CA VAL A 254 14.73 -6.24 -6.41
C VAL A 254 14.26 -7.00 -5.17
N SER A 255 15.11 -7.19 -4.16
CA SER A 255 14.74 -7.82 -2.89
C SER A 255 15.32 -7.05 -1.71
N GLY A 256 14.54 -6.91 -0.63
CA GLY A 256 15.02 -6.38 0.65
C GLY A 256 16.00 -7.34 1.34
N THR A 257 15.99 -8.62 0.98
CA THR A 257 16.86 -9.66 1.55
C THR A 257 18.24 -9.76 0.88
N ASP A 258 18.50 -8.94 -0.14
CA ASP A 258 19.70 -9.01 -0.97
C ASP A 258 20.27 -7.60 -1.24
N LEU A 259 20.58 -6.92 -0.13
CA LEU A 259 21.11 -5.55 -0.06
C LEU A 259 22.42 -5.48 0.76
N GLY A 260 23.12 -6.61 0.91
CA GLY A 260 24.32 -6.70 1.75
C GLY A 260 24.03 -6.36 3.21
N ASN A 261 24.82 -5.46 3.81
CA ASN A 261 24.66 -5.01 5.20
C ASN A 261 23.33 -4.27 5.46
N ASN A 262 22.64 -3.84 4.41
CA ASN A 262 21.36 -3.15 4.49
C ASN A 262 20.17 -4.09 4.30
N SER A 263 20.40 -5.41 4.28
CA SER A 263 19.33 -6.40 4.08
C SER A 263 18.41 -6.46 5.29
N TYR A 264 17.11 -6.65 5.05
CA TYR A 264 16.10 -6.78 6.09
C TYR A 264 15.00 -7.76 5.68
N THR A 265 14.20 -8.15 6.68
CA THR A 265 12.99 -8.96 6.49
C THR A 265 11.86 -8.36 7.31
N TYR A 266 10.63 -8.55 6.87
CA TYR A 266 9.45 -8.19 7.65
C TYR A 266 9.02 -9.35 8.53
N GLU A 267 8.60 -9.01 9.75
CA GLU A 267 7.81 -9.92 10.56
C GLU A 267 6.39 -10.01 9.99
N LYS A 268 6.04 -11.19 9.47
CA LYS A 268 4.75 -11.43 8.83
C LYS A 268 3.70 -11.67 9.91
N ASP A 269 2.61 -10.91 9.86
CA ASP A 269 1.49 -11.12 10.76
C ASP A 269 0.60 -12.31 10.34
N ALA A 270 -0.50 -12.50 11.07
CA ALA A 270 -1.47 -13.57 10.78
C ALA A 270 -2.00 -13.53 9.33
N LEU A 271 -2.29 -12.35 8.77
CA LEU A 271 -2.86 -12.25 7.43
C LEU A 271 -1.88 -12.76 6.37
N PHE A 272 -0.63 -12.28 6.43
CA PHE A 272 0.39 -12.68 5.48
C PHE A 272 0.87 -14.12 5.70
N ALA A 273 0.96 -14.57 6.95
CA ALA A 273 1.28 -15.97 7.27
C ALA A 273 0.22 -16.92 6.70
N ILE A 274 -1.08 -16.58 6.81
CA ILE A 274 -2.17 -17.37 6.26
C ILE A 274 -2.08 -17.45 4.73
N LEU A 275 -1.79 -16.34 4.04
CA LEU A 275 -1.61 -16.33 2.58
C LEU A 275 -0.51 -17.29 2.13
N GLN A 276 0.64 -17.25 2.81
CA GLN A 276 1.79 -18.07 2.45
C GLN A 276 1.57 -19.55 2.77
N ASN A 277 1.09 -19.87 3.97
CA ASN A 277 0.87 -21.25 4.42
C ASN A 277 -0.17 -22.00 3.58
N ASN A 278 -1.12 -21.27 2.99
CA ASN A 278 -2.13 -21.84 2.10
C ASN A 278 -1.74 -21.76 0.61
N GLY A 279 -0.54 -21.27 0.29
CA GLY A 279 -0.05 -21.16 -1.09
C GLY A 279 -0.90 -20.23 -1.94
N ILE A 280 -1.49 -19.19 -1.34
CA ILE A 280 -2.40 -18.24 -1.99
C ILE A 280 -1.65 -17.06 -2.58
N SER A 281 -0.50 -16.73 -1.98
CA SER A 281 0.38 -15.70 -2.49
C SER A 281 1.13 -16.11 -3.77
N CYS A 282 0.94 -17.34 -4.30
CA CYS A 282 1.78 -17.87 -5.37
C CYS A 282 1.13 -18.48 -6.60
N PRO A 283 1.80 -18.35 -7.78
CA PRO A 283 1.42 -19.10 -8.96
C PRO A 283 1.44 -20.59 -8.63
N GLN A 284 0.34 -21.26 -8.93
CA GLN A 284 0.27 -22.72 -8.82
C GLN A 284 -0.42 -23.26 -10.05
N ASN A 285 0.22 -24.25 -10.67
CA ASN A 285 -0.32 -24.93 -11.85
C ASN A 285 -1.56 -25.78 -11.54
N ARG A 286 -1.80 -26.10 -10.26
CA ARG A 286 -3.00 -26.82 -9.80
C ARG A 286 -3.73 -26.00 -8.75
N ALA A 287 -5.02 -25.81 -8.97
CA ALA A 287 -5.90 -25.25 -7.96
C ALA A 287 -6.12 -26.30 -6.87
N ARG A 288 -5.82 -25.95 -5.61
CA ARG A 288 -6.12 -26.76 -4.44
C ARG A 288 -7.27 -26.09 -3.68
N ARG A 289 -8.24 -26.90 -3.23
CA ARG A 289 -9.26 -26.41 -2.29
C ARG A 289 -8.62 -25.93 -1.00
N LEU A 290 -9.06 -24.76 -0.55
CA LEU A 290 -8.62 -24.16 0.70
C LEU A 290 -9.42 -24.71 1.88
N ALA A 291 -8.74 -24.95 2.99
CA ALA A 291 -9.37 -25.31 4.24
C ALA A 291 -9.65 -24.05 5.07
N VAL A 292 -10.78 -24.04 5.76
CA VAL A 292 -11.07 -22.99 6.76
C VAL A 292 -10.15 -23.14 7.97
N THR A 293 -9.78 -22.01 8.56
CA THR A 293 -8.97 -21.93 9.77
C THR A 293 -9.85 -21.77 11.00
N ARG A 294 -9.54 -22.49 12.09
CA ARG A 294 -10.27 -22.39 13.35
C ARG A 294 -10.08 -20.99 13.95
N ILE A 295 -11.18 -20.31 14.23
CA ILE A 295 -11.15 -19.03 14.96
C ILE A 295 -10.85 -19.33 16.44
N PRO A 296 -9.79 -18.76 17.03
CA PRO A 296 -9.48 -18.97 18.43
C PRO A 296 -10.62 -18.39 19.31
N PRO A 297 -11.06 -19.12 20.36
CA PRO A 297 -12.12 -18.65 21.25
C PRO A 297 -11.67 -17.44 22.09
N THR A 298 -10.39 -17.40 22.44
CA THR A 298 -9.72 -16.30 23.13
C THR A 298 -8.60 -15.78 22.24
N GLY A 299 -8.73 -14.57 21.72
CA GLY A 299 -7.76 -13.94 20.83
C GLY A 299 -8.16 -12.49 20.57
N ASP A 300 -7.20 -11.66 20.19
CA ASP A 300 -7.47 -10.25 19.92
C ASP A 300 -8.43 -10.09 18.73
N MET A 301 -9.15 -8.97 18.74
CA MET A 301 -10.20 -8.68 17.75
C MET A 301 -9.67 -8.62 16.32
N ARG A 302 -8.43 -8.14 16.13
CA ARG A 302 -7.79 -8.02 14.82
C ARG A 302 -7.52 -9.41 14.24
N THR A 303 -6.86 -10.30 14.98
CA THR A 303 -6.59 -11.67 14.56
C THR A 303 -7.87 -12.44 14.22
N ARG A 304 -8.91 -12.31 15.05
CA ARG A 304 -10.20 -12.97 14.79
C ARG A 304 -10.86 -12.46 13.51
N SER A 305 -10.78 -11.15 13.25
CA SER A 305 -11.34 -10.54 12.03
C SER A 305 -10.63 -11.02 10.77
N VAL A 306 -9.30 -11.11 10.82
CA VAL A 306 -8.47 -11.65 9.73
C VAL A 306 -8.83 -13.11 9.43
N ILE A 307 -8.96 -13.96 10.44
CA ILE A 307 -9.33 -15.38 10.25
C ILE A 307 -10.76 -15.50 9.68
N LYS A 308 -11.72 -14.68 10.14
CA LYS A 308 -13.07 -14.66 9.56
C LYS A 308 -13.06 -14.27 8.09
N ALA A 309 -12.31 -13.22 7.73
CA ALA A 309 -12.15 -12.78 6.34
C ALA A 309 -11.50 -13.89 5.49
N PHE A 310 -10.50 -14.59 6.03
CA PHE A 310 -9.88 -15.74 5.36
C PHE A 310 -10.84 -16.91 5.16
N ASN A 311 -11.68 -17.22 6.15
CA ASN A 311 -12.66 -18.30 6.05
C ASN A 311 -13.72 -17.98 5.00
N LEU A 312 -14.21 -16.74 4.97
CA LEU A 312 -15.09 -16.26 3.89
C LEU A 312 -14.41 -16.44 2.54
N PHE A 313 -13.20 -15.89 2.39
CA PHE A 313 -12.39 -15.99 1.18
C PHE A 313 -12.22 -17.44 0.74
N SER A 314 -11.89 -18.35 1.67
CA SER A 314 -11.71 -19.77 1.37
C SER A 314 -12.97 -20.41 0.82
N THR A 315 -14.14 -20.13 1.42
CA THR A 315 -15.43 -20.64 0.94
C THR A 315 -15.72 -20.13 -0.47
N VAL A 316 -15.73 -18.80 -0.67
CA VAL A 316 -16.13 -18.22 -1.96
C VAL A 316 -15.11 -18.47 -3.07
N PHE A 317 -13.82 -18.63 -2.72
CA PHE A 317 -12.80 -19.04 -3.66
C PHE A 317 -12.95 -20.49 -4.10
N ASN A 318 -13.27 -21.40 -3.17
CA ASN A 318 -13.55 -22.80 -3.52
C ASN A 318 -14.79 -22.92 -4.42
N ASP A 319 -15.82 -22.11 -4.19
CA ASP A 319 -17.01 -22.05 -5.02
C ASP A 319 -16.69 -21.46 -6.41
N ALA A 320 -15.89 -20.39 -6.46
CA ALA A 320 -15.39 -19.81 -7.70
C ALA A 320 -14.56 -20.82 -8.51
N LEU A 321 -13.68 -21.57 -7.86
CA LEU A 321 -12.87 -22.62 -8.49
C LEU A 321 -13.72 -23.75 -9.12
N ALA A 322 -14.95 -23.97 -8.63
CA ALA A 322 -15.84 -24.99 -9.19
C ALA A 322 -16.50 -24.56 -10.51
N VAL A 323 -16.53 -23.26 -10.80
CA VAL A 323 -17.23 -22.69 -11.97
C VAL A 323 -16.31 -21.94 -12.93
N GLU A 324 -15.09 -21.59 -12.51
CA GLU A 324 -14.11 -20.87 -13.31
C GLU A 324 -13.07 -21.79 -13.98
N GLN A 325 -12.47 -21.30 -15.05
CA GLN A 325 -11.53 -22.07 -15.88
C GLN A 325 -10.18 -22.31 -15.20
N ASN A 326 -9.76 -21.38 -14.35
CA ASN A 326 -8.47 -21.44 -13.70
C ASN A 326 -8.48 -20.63 -12.40
N ARG A 327 -7.40 -20.80 -11.65
CA ARG A 327 -7.19 -20.17 -10.35
C ARG A 327 -7.24 -18.64 -10.39
N PHE A 328 -6.67 -18.04 -11.43
CA PHE A 328 -6.62 -16.59 -11.57
C PHE A 328 -8.03 -16.02 -11.78
N ALA A 329 -8.83 -16.64 -12.65
CA ALA A 329 -10.23 -16.29 -12.86
C ALA A 329 -11.08 -16.46 -11.58
N ALA A 330 -10.79 -17.49 -10.77
CA ALA A 330 -11.43 -17.63 -9.46
C ALA A 330 -11.08 -16.47 -8.51
N PHE A 331 -9.83 -15.99 -8.48
CA PHE A 331 -9.51 -14.77 -7.73
C PHE A 331 -10.24 -13.53 -8.26
N GLU A 332 -10.42 -13.40 -9.58
CA GLU A 332 -11.20 -12.31 -10.16
C GLU A 332 -12.68 -12.36 -9.73
N GLN A 333 -13.28 -13.55 -9.67
CA GLN A 333 -14.64 -13.70 -9.12
C GLN A 333 -14.69 -13.27 -7.65
N VAL A 334 -13.71 -13.65 -6.83
CA VAL A 334 -13.68 -13.25 -5.41
C VAL A 334 -13.52 -11.75 -5.26
N GLU A 335 -12.62 -11.10 -6.02
CA GLU A 335 -12.51 -9.63 -6.04
C GLU A 335 -13.84 -8.97 -6.45
N LEU A 336 -14.52 -9.49 -7.48
CA LEU A 336 -15.84 -8.97 -7.88
C LEU A 336 -16.87 -9.07 -6.75
N MET A 337 -16.91 -10.22 -6.07
CA MET A 337 -17.80 -10.45 -4.93
C MET A 337 -17.47 -9.55 -3.73
N GLU A 338 -16.19 -9.38 -3.41
CA GLU A 338 -15.73 -8.50 -2.32
C GLU A 338 -16.12 -7.03 -2.59
N CYS A 339 -15.87 -6.53 -3.80
CA CYS A 339 -16.25 -5.17 -4.18
C CYS A 339 -17.78 -5.00 -4.22
N ALA A 340 -18.52 -5.97 -4.77
CA ALA A 340 -19.98 -5.94 -4.85
C ALA A 340 -20.63 -5.99 -3.47
N TYR A 341 -20.17 -6.86 -2.57
CA TYR A 341 -20.64 -6.90 -1.19
C TYR A 341 -20.41 -5.58 -0.48
N TYR A 342 -19.20 -5.02 -0.61
CA TYR A 342 -18.89 -3.72 -0.03
C TYR A 342 -19.87 -2.65 -0.53
N HIS A 343 -20.14 -2.64 -1.83
CA HIS A 343 -21.09 -1.72 -2.44
C HIS A 343 -22.51 -1.86 -1.87
N TYR A 344 -22.99 -3.11 -1.72
CA TYR A 344 -24.34 -3.35 -1.21
C TYR A 344 -24.51 -3.01 0.27
N MET A 345 -23.49 -3.28 1.08
CA MET A 345 -23.59 -3.12 2.54
C MET A 345 -23.23 -1.72 3.03
N PHE A 346 -22.32 -1.02 2.33
CA PHE A 346 -21.76 0.24 2.80
C PHE A 346 -22.01 1.43 1.87
N GLY A 347 -22.74 1.23 0.77
CA GLY A 347 -23.05 2.28 -0.20
C GLY A 347 -22.02 2.35 -1.33
N SER A 348 -21.63 3.54 -1.79
CA SER A 348 -20.71 3.64 -2.92
C SER A 348 -19.29 3.13 -2.60
N VAL A 349 -18.63 2.55 -3.60
CA VAL A 349 -17.17 2.41 -3.59
C VAL A 349 -16.55 3.73 -4.05
N ASP A 350 -15.65 4.27 -3.24
CA ASP A 350 -14.93 5.51 -3.56
C ASP A 350 -13.98 5.34 -4.76
N ASP A 351 -13.94 6.36 -5.61
CA ASP A 351 -12.91 6.51 -6.65
C ASP A 351 -11.83 7.53 -6.24
N LEU A 352 -10.80 7.66 -7.07
CA LEU A 352 -9.81 8.72 -6.99
C LEU A 352 -10.50 10.08 -7.20
N SER A 353 -10.32 10.98 -6.25
CA SER A 353 -10.85 12.35 -6.34
C SER A 353 -10.18 13.15 -7.45
N ASP A 354 -10.88 14.13 -8.02
CA ASP A 354 -10.29 15.02 -9.03
C ASP A 354 -9.05 15.75 -8.49
N ASN A 355 -9.05 16.09 -7.19
CA ASN A 355 -7.90 16.68 -6.53
C ASN A 355 -6.69 15.73 -6.56
N PHE A 356 -6.90 14.47 -6.20
CA PHE A 356 -5.86 13.45 -6.25
C PHE A 356 -5.35 13.24 -7.69
N LYS A 357 -6.26 13.08 -8.67
CA LYS A 357 -5.88 12.91 -10.08
C LYS A 357 -5.05 14.09 -10.58
N ARG A 358 -5.45 15.33 -10.28
CA ARG A 358 -4.68 16.54 -10.64
C ARG A 358 -3.30 16.57 -10.00
N ASN A 359 -3.20 16.30 -8.69
CA ASN A 359 -1.93 16.39 -7.97
C ASN A 359 -0.88 15.38 -8.46
N PHE A 360 -1.32 14.22 -8.95
CA PHE A 360 -0.46 13.16 -9.45
C PHE A 360 -0.47 13.02 -10.98
N GLY A 361 -1.11 13.95 -11.70
CA GLY A 361 -1.19 13.93 -13.17
C GLY A 361 -1.89 12.69 -13.74
N LEU A 362 -2.78 12.03 -12.99
CA LEU A 362 -3.44 10.82 -13.42
C LEU A 362 -4.50 11.12 -14.49
N PRO A 363 -4.63 10.27 -15.53
CA PRO A 363 -5.66 10.46 -16.55
C PRO A 363 -7.07 10.27 -15.95
N ASP A 364 -8.10 10.82 -16.61
CA ASP A 364 -9.48 10.66 -16.16
C ASP A 364 -9.92 9.18 -16.09
N THR A 365 -9.31 8.33 -16.92
CA THR A 365 -9.51 6.87 -16.99
C THR A 365 -8.84 6.11 -15.84
N ALA A 366 -8.05 6.78 -15.00
CA ALA A 366 -7.50 6.19 -13.79
C ALA A 366 -8.60 6.05 -12.73
N HIS A 367 -8.84 4.82 -12.30
CA HIS A 367 -9.86 4.50 -11.32
C HIS A 367 -9.35 3.48 -10.30
N THR A 368 -9.94 3.47 -9.11
CA THR A 368 -9.65 2.43 -8.10
C THR A 368 -10.19 1.08 -8.57
N THR A 369 -9.53 -0.02 -8.17
CA THR A 369 -9.91 -1.37 -8.62
C THR A 369 -11.37 -1.68 -8.31
N CYS A 370 -11.84 -1.50 -7.07
CA CYS A 370 -13.24 -1.81 -6.77
C CYS A 370 -14.24 -0.89 -7.49
N TRP A 371 -13.90 0.38 -7.74
CA TRP A 371 -14.78 1.24 -8.53
C TRP A 371 -14.94 0.69 -9.95
N GLN A 372 -13.84 0.28 -10.59
CA GLN A 372 -13.87 -0.35 -11.91
C GLN A 372 -14.72 -1.62 -11.90
N ARG A 373 -14.56 -2.49 -10.90
CA ARG A 373 -15.32 -3.73 -10.78
C ARG A 373 -16.83 -3.49 -10.66
N ILE A 374 -17.24 -2.50 -9.86
CA ILE A 374 -18.66 -2.12 -9.76
C ILE A 374 -19.19 -1.59 -11.09
N ASN A 375 -18.42 -0.76 -11.79
CA ASN A 375 -18.83 -0.22 -13.08
C ASN A 375 -18.97 -1.33 -14.15
N GLU A 376 -18.03 -2.27 -14.21
CA GLU A 376 -18.09 -3.44 -15.10
C GLU A 376 -19.31 -4.33 -14.83
N LEU A 377 -19.69 -4.51 -13.56
CA LEU A 377 -20.90 -5.25 -13.18
C LEU A 377 -22.17 -4.52 -13.64
N ARG A 378 -22.24 -3.19 -13.46
CA ARG A 378 -23.38 -2.38 -13.90
C ARG A 378 -23.55 -2.36 -15.41
N MET A 379 -22.43 -2.30 -16.15
CA MET A 379 -22.43 -2.33 -17.61
C MET A 379 -22.62 -3.74 -18.19
N GLY A 380 -22.64 -4.78 -17.35
CA GLY A 380 -22.75 -6.17 -17.77
C GLY A 380 -21.50 -6.72 -18.47
N VAL A 381 -20.37 -6.02 -18.38
CA VAL A 381 -19.06 -6.43 -18.92
C VAL A 381 -18.51 -7.61 -18.11
N LYS A 382 -18.65 -7.56 -16.79
CA LYS A 382 -18.36 -8.69 -15.90
C LYS A 382 -19.63 -9.15 -15.19
N ARG A 383 -19.64 -10.40 -14.74
CA ARG A 383 -20.73 -11.01 -13.97
C ARG A 383 -20.17 -11.88 -12.86
N ILE A 384 -20.83 -11.87 -11.71
CA ILE A 384 -20.57 -12.84 -10.65
C ILE A 384 -21.32 -14.12 -11.00
N ILE A 385 -20.58 -15.20 -11.27
CA ILE A 385 -21.16 -16.49 -11.69
C ILE A 385 -21.27 -17.50 -10.54
N VAL A 386 -20.67 -17.18 -9.38
CA VAL A 386 -20.78 -17.98 -8.16
C VAL A 386 -22.20 -17.89 -7.62
N SER A 387 -22.88 -19.03 -7.54
CA SER A 387 -24.26 -19.08 -7.03
C SER A 387 -24.30 -18.81 -5.53
N ASN A 388 -25.36 -18.14 -5.05
CA ASN A 388 -25.59 -17.83 -3.64
C ASN A 388 -24.46 -17.06 -2.93
N TRP A 389 -23.56 -16.43 -3.68
CA TRP A 389 -22.39 -15.76 -3.10
C TRP A 389 -22.75 -14.72 -2.04
N LEU A 390 -23.79 -13.92 -2.26
CA LEU A 390 -24.22 -12.89 -1.31
C LEU A 390 -24.65 -13.50 0.03
N TYR A 391 -25.36 -14.63 -0.02
CA TYR A 391 -25.74 -15.38 1.18
C TYR A 391 -24.50 -15.90 1.92
N THR A 392 -23.50 -16.42 1.20
CA THR A 392 -22.24 -16.85 1.80
C THR A 392 -21.53 -15.71 2.53
N PHE A 393 -21.48 -14.51 1.94
CA PHE A 393 -20.94 -13.34 2.63
C PHE A 393 -21.71 -13.00 3.91
N MET A 394 -23.05 -12.98 3.84
CA MET A 394 -23.88 -12.71 5.02
C MET A 394 -23.65 -13.73 6.13
N GLN A 395 -23.54 -15.03 5.82
CA GLN A 395 -23.30 -16.08 6.82
C GLN A 395 -21.94 -15.97 7.53
N HIS A 396 -20.93 -15.42 6.86
CA HIS A 396 -19.59 -15.29 7.45
C HIS A 396 -19.38 -13.97 8.20
N LEU A 397 -20.09 -12.90 7.82
CA LEU A 397 -19.86 -11.53 8.31
C LEU A 397 -20.97 -10.99 9.21
N GLN A 398 -22.15 -11.60 9.23
CA GLN A 398 -23.26 -11.32 10.14
C GLN A 398 -23.37 -12.45 11.16
#